data_AF-A0A7L5FDA0-F1
#
_entry.id   AF-A0A7L5FDA0-F1
#
_cell.length_a   1.000
_cell.length_b   1.000
_cell.length_c   1.000
_cell.angle_alpha   90.00
_cell.angle_beta   90.00
_cell.angle_gamma   90.00
#
_symmetry.space_group_name_H-M   'P 1'
#
loop_
_entity.id
_entity.type
_entity.pdbx_description
1 polymer ?
#
loop_
_entity_poly.entity_id
_entity_poly.type
_entity_poly.pdbx_seq_one_letter_code
_entity_poly.pdbx_strand_id
1 'polypeptide(L)'
;MKTKIILVLCVLSLSFLSFKTIEQDVKSVTVTYDGYEYEEYNFSISGGADGEDTYIAFSEISEDILKSFDLKSNDLVGKTFKMTYQIIPEKETEDGEFSEETYVLKTLKKVD
;
A
#
# COMPACT_ATOMS: atom_id res chain seq x y z
N MET A 1 1.83 70.79 4.23
CA MET A 1 1.07 69.92 5.17
C MET A 1 0.85 68.58 4.47
N LYS A 2 1.12 67.45 5.17
CA LYS A 2 0.53 66.11 4.98
C LYS A 2 1.13 65.25 3.84
N THR A 3 2.09 64.35 4.15
CA THR A 3 1.91 62.87 4.32
C THR A 3 1.45 62.16 3.05
N LYS A 4 2.00 61.03 2.57
CA LYS A 4 2.88 59.99 3.10
C LYS A 4 3.38 59.18 1.90
N ILE A 5 4.60 58.66 1.97
CA ILE A 5 5.06 57.50 1.18
C ILE A 5 4.08 56.35 1.46
N ILE A 6 3.45 55.78 0.44
CA ILE A 6 2.80 54.47 0.54
C ILE A 6 3.40 53.58 -0.54
N LEU A 7 4.32 52.78 -0.04
CA LEU A 7 5.00 51.66 -0.64
C LEU A 7 3.95 50.54 -0.79
N VAL A 8 3.36 50.37 -1.98
CA VAL A 8 2.48 49.21 -2.24
C VAL A 8 3.37 48.03 -2.57
N LEU A 9 3.74 47.39 -1.48
CA LEU A 9 4.42 46.12 -1.33
C LEU A 9 3.60 44.99 -1.98
N CYS A 10 4.29 44.14 -2.74
CA CYS A 10 4.06 42.71 -2.95
C CYS A 10 2.62 42.19 -2.88
N VAL A 11 2.05 41.83 -4.03
CA VAL A 11 1.12 40.68 -4.10
C VAL A 11 1.63 39.74 -5.18
N LEU A 12 2.76 39.11 -4.87
CA LEU A 12 3.20 37.89 -5.54
C LEU A 12 2.37 36.74 -4.94
N SER A 13 1.13 36.58 -5.38
CA SER A 13 0.33 35.41 -5.03
C SER A 13 0.76 34.24 -5.93
N LEU A 14 1.99 33.76 -5.74
CA LEU A 14 2.32 32.38 -6.06
C LEU A 14 1.59 31.54 -5.02
N SER A 15 0.37 31.15 -5.35
CA SER A 15 -0.31 30.04 -4.69
C SER A 15 0.53 28.80 -4.96
N PHE A 16 1.52 28.55 -4.10
CA PHE A 16 2.17 27.25 -4.02
C PHE A 16 1.07 26.26 -3.64
N LEU A 17 0.56 25.54 -4.64
CA LEU A 17 -0.19 24.32 -4.41
C LEU A 17 0.75 23.39 -3.66
N SER A 18 0.64 23.35 -2.33
CA SER A 18 1.23 22.30 -1.53
C SER A 18 0.49 21.02 -1.90
N PHE A 19 1.03 20.30 -2.89
CA PHE A 19 0.73 18.89 -3.04
C PHE A 19 1.15 18.22 -1.73
N LYS A 20 0.18 17.91 -0.87
CA LYS A 20 0.41 17.05 0.28
C LYS A 20 0.68 15.68 -0.32
N THR A 21 1.95 15.31 -0.40
CA THR A 21 2.33 13.93 -0.70
C THR A 21 1.66 13.07 0.37
N ILE A 22 0.68 12.26 -0.02
CA ILE A 22 0.18 11.21 0.86
C ILE A 22 1.30 10.18 0.88
N GLU A 23 2.16 10.24 1.92
CA GLU A 23 3.04 9.13 2.22
C GLU A 23 2.13 7.96 2.59
N GLN A 24 1.97 7.03 1.65
CA GLN A 24 1.25 5.80 1.86
C GLN A 24 2.20 4.83 2.57
N ASP A 25 1.85 4.42 3.80
CA ASP A 25 2.69 3.59 4.65
C ASP A 25 2.98 2.24 3.99
N VAL A 26 4.27 1.94 3.82
CA VAL A 26 4.74 0.62 3.41
C VAL A 26 4.89 -0.25 4.65
N LYS A 27 4.09 -1.31 4.73
CA LYS A 27 4.11 -2.27 5.83
C LYS A 27 5.05 -3.43 5.49
N SER A 28 5.78 -3.93 6.49
CA SER A 28 6.65 -5.11 6.37
C SER A 28 6.18 -6.19 7.32
N VAL A 29 6.04 -7.42 6.83
CA VAL A 29 5.51 -8.54 7.62
C VAL A 29 6.08 -9.87 7.15
N THR A 30 6.12 -10.85 8.06
CA THR A 30 6.42 -12.25 7.72
C THR A 30 5.10 -12.97 7.45
N VAL A 31 4.97 -13.62 6.30
CA VAL A 31 3.75 -14.31 5.86
C VAL A 31 4.06 -15.73 5.41
N THR A 32 3.05 -16.60 5.47
CA THR A 32 3.02 -17.89 4.78
C THR A 32 2.29 -17.73 3.45
N TYR A 33 2.81 -18.31 2.37
CA TYR A 33 2.10 -18.35 1.09
C TYR A 33 1.10 -19.50 1.08
N ASP A 34 -0.17 -19.20 0.83
CA ASP A 34 -1.26 -20.18 0.92
C ASP A 34 -1.68 -20.74 -0.45
N GLY A 35 -1.37 -20.03 -1.53
CA GLY A 35 -1.61 -20.48 -2.90
C GLY A 35 -2.34 -19.48 -3.79
N TYR A 36 -2.53 -19.87 -5.04
CA TYR A 36 -3.27 -19.11 -6.05
C TYR A 36 -4.67 -19.71 -6.22
N GLU A 37 -5.69 -19.03 -5.71
CA GLU A 37 -7.09 -19.48 -5.72
C GLU A 37 -8.02 -18.30 -6.04
N TYR A 38 -9.13 -18.57 -6.74
CA TYR A 38 -10.11 -17.54 -7.15
C TYR A 38 -9.50 -16.31 -7.84
N GLU A 39 -8.45 -16.54 -8.63
CA GLU A 39 -7.65 -15.52 -9.31
C GLU A 39 -6.81 -14.60 -8.40
N GLU A 40 -6.62 -14.98 -7.14
CA GLU A 40 -5.87 -14.21 -6.13
C GLU A 40 -4.68 -14.98 -5.57
N TYR A 41 -3.61 -14.26 -5.22
CA TYR A 41 -2.43 -14.78 -4.52
C TYR A 41 -2.62 -14.58 -3.01
N ASN A 42 -2.75 -15.68 -2.27
CA ASN A 42 -3.16 -15.68 -0.87
C ASN A 42 -1.98 -15.84 0.08
N PHE A 43 -1.98 -15.05 1.14
CA PHE A 43 -0.97 -15.07 2.19
C PHE A 43 -1.61 -14.97 3.57
N SER A 44 -1.03 -15.66 4.56
CA SER A 44 -1.49 -15.66 5.94
C SER A 44 -0.39 -15.16 6.89
N ILE A 45 -0.81 -14.44 7.93
CA ILE A 45 0.01 -13.99 9.05
C ILE A 45 -0.47 -14.74 10.28
N SER A 46 0.36 -15.66 10.79
CA SER A 46 0.01 -16.41 11.99
C SER A 46 0.06 -15.54 13.25
N GLY A 47 -0.97 -15.62 14.09
CA GLY A 47 -1.02 -14.92 15.36
C GLY A 47 -0.95 -13.39 15.20
N GLY A 48 -1.87 -12.84 14.42
CA GLY A 48 -2.05 -11.41 14.19
C GLY A 48 -2.30 -10.61 15.48
N ALA A 49 -2.72 -9.35 15.34
CA ALA A 49 -2.78 -8.40 16.45
C ALA A 49 -3.68 -8.84 17.63
N ASP A 50 -4.65 -9.71 17.37
CA ASP A 50 -5.61 -10.30 18.30
C ASP A 50 -5.34 -11.79 18.63
N GLY A 51 -4.27 -12.36 18.08
CA GLY A 51 -3.95 -13.78 18.19
C GLY A 51 -4.67 -14.67 17.17
N GLU A 52 -5.45 -14.09 16.26
CA GLU A 52 -6.06 -14.79 15.13
C GLU A 52 -5.21 -14.64 13.85
N ASP A 53 -5.34 -15.59 12.94
CA ASP A 53 -4.62 -15.53 11.67
C ASP A 53 -5.23 -14.44 10.78
N THR A 54 -4.37 -13.55 10.27
CA THR A 54 -4.78 -12.50 9.33
C THR A 54 -4.48 -12.93 7.89
N TYR A 55 -5.42 -12.74 6.97
CA TYR A 55 -5.28 -13.10 5.56
C TYR A 55 -5.12 -11.86 4.69
N ILE A 56 -4.24 -11.94 3.69
CA ILE A 56 -4.00 -10.89 2.70
C ILE A 56 -4.02 -11.54 1.32
N ALA A 57 -4.88 -11.04 0.45
CA ALA A 57 -5.00 -11.48 -0.93
C ALA A 57 -4.57 -10.36 -1.88
N PHE A 58 -3.92 -10.74 -2.97
CA PHE A 58 -3.58 -9.83 -4.06
C PHE A 58 -4.17 -10.38 -5.35
N SER A 59 -5.04 -9.65 -6.03
CA SER A 59 -5.52 -10.04 -7.37
C SER A 59 -4.43 -9.82 -8.43
N GLU A 60 -3.53 -8.85 -8.20
CA GLU A 60 -2.40 -8.55 -9.08
C GLU A 60 -1.08 -8.46 -8.31
N ILE A 61 -0.03 -9.05 -8.89
CA ILE A 61 1.35 -8.95 -8.43
C ILE A 61 2.22 -8.50 -9.61
N SER A 62 3.18 -7.61 -9.37
CA SER A 62 4.07 -7.13 -10.42
C SER A 62 4.87 -8.25 -11.08
N GLU A 63 5.08 -8.14 -12.39
CA GLU A 63 5.81 -9.16 -13.16
C GLU A 63 7.22 -9.43 -12.62
N ASP A 64 7.88 -8.43 -12.03
CA ASP A 64 9.25 -8.57 -11.51
C ASP A 64 9.31 -9.52 -10.31
N ILE A 65 8.26 -9.54 -9.48
CA ILE A 65 8.12 -10.52 -8.40
C ILE A 65 7.80 -11.90 -8.99
N LEU A 66 6.89 -11.97 -9.97
CA LEU A 66 6.49 -13.23 -10.61
C LEU A 66 7.61 -13.89 -11.42
N LYS A 67 8.58 -13.12 -11.94
CA LYS A 67 9.81 -13.65 -12.55
C LYS A 67 10.73 -14.33 -11.53
N SER A 68 10.66 -13.91 -10.27
CA SER A 68 11.51 -14.42 -9.19
C SER A 68 10.85 -15.59 -8.44
N PHE A 69 9.52 -15.62 -8.41
CA PHE A 69 8.74 -16.63 -7.70
C PHE A 69 7.56 -17.08 -8.57
N ASP A 70 7.52 -18.36 -8.94
CA ASP A 70 6.36 -18.95 -9.60
C ASP A 70 5.23 -19.20 -8.60
N LEU A 71 4.50 -18.13 -8.26
CA LEU A 71 3.41 -18.17 -7.30
C LEU A 71 2.18 -18.90 -7.86
N LYS A 72 2.05 -19.09 -9.18
CA LYS A 72 0.94 -19.90 -9.72
C LYS A 72 1.15 -21.40 -9.53
N SER A 73 2.37 -21.82 -9.22
CA SER A 73 2.68 -23.21 -8.84
C SER A 73 2.36 -23.50 -7.37
N ASN A 74 2.17 -24.78 -7.05
CA ASN A 74 2.00 -25.24 -5.67
C ASN A 74 3.33 -25.44 -4.92
N ASP A 75 4.48 -25.28 -5.57
CA ASP A 75 5.80 -25.60 -5.00
C ASP A 75 6.19 -24.68 -3.83
N LEU A 76 5.59 -23.49 -3.79
CA LEU A 76 5.84 -22.46 -2.78
C LEU A 76 4.78 -22.43 -1.68
N VAL A 77 3.72 -23.24 -1.77
CA VAL A 77 2.65 -23.29 -0.76
C VAL A 77 3.23 -23.74 0.59
N GLY A 78 2.84 -23.06 1.66
CA GLY A 78 3.33 -23.25 3.01
C GLY A 78 4.75 -22.70 3.25
N LYS A 79 5.39 -22.06 2.27
CA LYS A 79 6.69 -21.40 2.47
C LYS A 79 6.49 -20.02 3.08
N THR A 80 7.44 -19.62 3.92
CA THR A 80 7.41 -18.32 4.59
C THR A 80 8.21 -17.28 3.82
N PHE A 81 7.69 -16.07 3.75
CA PHE A 81 8.30 -14.93 3.07
C PHE A 81 8.30 -13.69 3.97
N LYS A 82 9.34 -12.88 3.85
CA LYS A 82 9.28 -11.46 4.22
C LYS A 82 8.64 -10.71 3.07
N MET A 83 7.50 -10.10 3.36
CA MET A 83 6.69 -9.33 2.43
C MET A 83 6.72 -7.85 2.82
N THR A 84 6.77 -6.97 1.82
CA THR A 84 6.35 -5.57 2.01
C THR A 84 5.22 -5.23 1.08
N TYR A 85 4.25 -4.47 1.58
CA TYR A 85 3.05 -4.09 0.84
C TYR A 85 2.63 -2.67 1.21
N GLN A 86 1.86 -2.07 0.31
CA GLN A 86 1.28 -0.74 0.47
C GLN A 86 -0.23 -0.88 0.45
N ILE A 87 -0.92 -0.09 1.27
CA ILE A 87 -2.37 0.03 1.23
C ILE A 87 -2.69 1.33 0.51
N ILE A 88 -3.41 1.21 -0.60
CA ILE A 88 -3.94 2.35 -1.35
C ILE A 88 -5.39 2.52 -0.88
N PRO A 89 -5.71 3.57 -0.10
CA PRO A 89 -7.10 3.87 0.21
C PRO A 89 -7.80 4.28 -1.09
N GLU A 90 -8.87 3.60 -1.44
CA GLU A 90 -9.78 4.06 -2.48
C GLU A 90 -10.68 5.19 -1.94
N LYS A 91 -11.41 5.84 -2.85
CA LYS A 91 -12.32 6.90 -2.44
C LYS A 91 -13.41 6.32 -1.56
N GLU A 92 -13.76 7.05 -0.51
CA GLU A 92 -14.99 6.81 0.25
C GLU A 92 -16.16 6.68 -0.73
N THR A 93 -17.02 5.67 -0.51
CA THR A 93 -18.31 5.57 -1.19
C THR A 93 -19.11 6.87 -0.99
N GLU A 94 -20.08 7.17 -1.87
CA GLU A 94 -20.80 8.46 -1.85
C GLU A 94 -21.55 8.73 -0.52
N ASP A 95 -21.75 7.70 0.29
CA ASP A 95 -22.31 7.70 1.65
C ASP A 95 -21.27 7.79 2.79
N GLY A 96 -19.97 7.75 2.48
CA GLY A 96 -18.88 7.81 3.45
C GLY A 96 -18.72 6.56 4.32
N GLU A 97 -19.39 5.46 3.97
CA GLU A 97 -19.54 4.30 4.87
C GLU A 97 -18.42 3.26 4.69
N PHE A 98 -17.81 3.18 3.49
CA PHE A 98 -16.71 2.26 3.21
C PHE A 98 -15.54 2.93 2.49
N SER A 99 -14.33 2.64 2.95
CA SER A 99 -13.11 2.79 2.16
C SER A 99 -12.75 1.42 1.60
N GLU A 100 -12.85 1.23 0.29
CA GLU A 100 -12.19 0.09 -0.35
C GLU A 100 -10.66 0.28 -0.19
N GLU A 101 -9.94 -0.77 0.19
CA GLU A 101 -8.48 -0.72 0.36
C GLU A 101 -7.84 -1.63 -0.68
N THR A 102 -7.04 -1.08 -1.59
CA THR A 102 -6.25 -1.90 -2.51
C THR A 102 -4.91 -2.25 -1.86
N TYR A 103 -4.61 -3.55 -1.76
CA TYR A 103 -3.32 -4.04 -1.29
C TYR A 103 -2.38 -4.18 -2.49
N VAL A 104 -1.20 -3.56 -2.43
CA VAL A 104 -0.19 -3.63 -3.49
C VAL A 104 1.10 -4.23 -2.96
N LEU A 105 1.44 -5.42 -3.44
CA LEU A 105 2.68 -6.11 -3.09
C LEU A 105 3.89 -5.35 -3.67
N LYS A 106 4.88 -5.05 -2.82
CA LYS A 106 6.09 -4.31 -3.21
C LYS A 106 7.32 -5.19 -3.27
N THR A 107 7.51 -6.04 -2.27
CA THR A 107 8.62 -6.98 -2.26
C THR A 107 8.20 -8.29 -1.63
N LEU A 108 8.81 -9.37 -2.12
CA LEU A 108 8.68 -10.70 -1.57
C LEU A 108 10.07 -11.31 -1.49
N LYS A 109 10.45 -11.83 -0.33
CA LYS A 109 11.74 -12.48 -0.11
C LYS A 109 11.52 -13.74 0.71
N LYS A 110 11.90 -14.89 0.17
CA LYS A 110 11.82 -16.17 0.90
C LYS A 110 12.63 -16.11 2.19
N VAL A 111 12.06 -16.62 3.28
CA VAL A 111 12.79 -16.88 4.52
C VAL A 111 13.40 -18.27 4.40
N ASP A 112 14.73 -18.34 4.46
CA ASP A 112 15.48 -19.60 4.44
C ASP A 112 15.38 -20.34 5.78
#